data_AF-A0A5C6M1K2-F1
#
_entry.id   AF-A0A5C6M1K2-F1
#
_cell.length_a   1.000
_cell.length_b   1.000
_cell.length_c   1.000
_cell.angle_alpha   90.00
_cell.angle_beta   90.00
_cell.angle_gamma   90.00
#
_symmetry.space_group_name_H-M   'P 1'
#
loop_
_entity.id
_entity.type
_entity.pdbx_description
1 polymer ?
#
loop_
_entity_poly.entity_id
_entity_poly.type
_entity_poly.pdbx_seq_one_letter_code
_entity_poly.pdbx_strand_id
1 'polypeptide(L)' 'DVDAGRFSATIVHLSNIAARTGAVLQFDAEREVITNHEAANSLVRRQYREHWAVPAGV' A
#
# COMPACT_ATOMS: atom_id res chain seq x y z
N ASP A 1 2.72 5.97 20.86
CA ASP A 1 2.06 4.69 20.54
C ASP A 1 2.48 4.29 19.13
N VAL A 2 2.84 3.03 18.91
CA VAL A 2 3.22 2.50 17.59
C VAL A 2 2.04 2.48 16.63
N ASP A 3 0.83 2.23 17.13
CA ASP A 3 -0.35 2.10 16.29
C ASP A 3 -0.82 3.45 15.76
N ALA A 4 -0.75 4.50 16.57
CA ALA A 4 -1.00 5.87 16.13
C ALA A 4 -0.07 6.28 14.98
N GLY A 5 1.21 5.90 15.05
CA GLY A 5 2.18 6.14 13.99
C GLY A 5 1.87 5.33 12.72
N ARG A 6 1.56 4.04 12.89
CA ARG A 6 1.14 3.16 11.78
C ARG A 6 -0.07 3.74 11.04
N PHE A 7 -1.15 4.07 11.76
CA PHE A 7 -2.38 4.57 11.15
C PHE A 7 -2.16 5.91 10.42
N SER A 8 -1.38 6.80 11.01
CA SER A 8 -1.02 8.08 10.37
C SER A 8 -0.28 7.87 9.05
N ALA A 9 0.71 6.97 9.03
CA ALA A 9 1.44 6.62 7.81
C ALA A 9 0.53 5.96 6.76
N THR A 10 -0.33 5.03 7.18
CA THR A 10 -1.27 4.34 6.27
C THR A 10 -2.16 5.32 5.51
N ILE A 11 -2.76 6.31 6.21
CA ILE A 11 -3.65 7.30 5.58
C ILE A 11 -2.88 8.14 4.53
N VAL A 12 -1.67 8.58 4.85
CA VAL A 12 -0.83 9.37 3.92
C VAL A 12 -0.47 8.54 2.68
N HIS A 13 -0.10 7.27 2.85
CA HIS A 13 0.23 6.39 1.73
C HIS A 13 -0.99 6.11 0.83
N LEU A 14 -2.15 5.82 1.42
CA LEU A 14 -3.39 5.62 0.65
C LEU A 14 -3.78 6.89 -0.12
N SER A 15 -3.60 8.08 0.48
CA SER A 15 -3.88 9.35 -0.20
C SER A 15 -2.95 9.59 -1.39
N ASN A 16 -1.66 9.26 -1.26
CA ASN A 16 -0.70 9.34 -2.36
C ASN A 16 -1.03 8.36 -3.49
N ILE A 17 -1.48 7.15 -3.15
CA ILE A 17 -1.93 6.17 -4.14
C ILE A 17 -3.17 6.68 -4.87
N ALA A 18 -4.18 7.18 -4.14
CA ALA A 18 -5.40 7.74 -4.70
C ALA A 18 -5.12 8.89 -5.68
N ALA A 19 -4.24 9.82 -5.27
CA ALA A 19 -3.81 10.94 -6.12
C ALA A 19 -3.06 10.46 -7.37
N ARG A 20 -2.19 9.45 -7.24
CA ARG A 20 -1.41 8.89 -8.35
C ARG A 20 -2.29 8.14 -9.36
N THR A 21 -3.33 7.46 -8.92
CA THR A 21 -4.20 6.66 -9.80
C THR A 21 -5.46 7.39 -10.23
N GLY A 22 -5.74 8.58 -9.65
CA GLY A 22 -6.96 9.34 -9.93
C GLY A 22 -8.24 8.63 -9.48
N ALA A 23 -8.16 7.82 -8.41
CA ALA A 23 -9.24 6.92 -7.98
C ALA A 23 -9.65 7.17 -6.53
N VAL A 24 -10.94 6.93 -6.24
CA VAL A 24 -11.43 6.78 -4.87
C VAL A 24 -11.17 5.35 -4.42
N LEU A 25 -10.47 5.16 -3.30
CA LEU A 25 -10.03 3.85 -2.83
C LEU A 25 -10.97 3.32 -1.72
N GLN A 26 -11.38 2.07 -1.84
CA GLN A 26 -11.97 1.29 -0.76
C GLN A 26 -10.89 0.40 -0.17
N PHE A 27 -10.59 0.60 1.12
CA PHE A 27 -9.50 -0.09 1.82
C PHE A 27 -10.04 -0.99 2.91
N ASP A 28 -9.68 -2.27 2.86
CA ASP A 28 -9.90 -3.24 3.93
C ASP A 28 -8.72 -3.14 4.91
N ALA A 29 -8.96 -2.60 6.10
CA ALA A 29 -7.93 -2.37 7.11
C ALA A 29 -7.46 -3.64 7.82
N GLU A 30 -8.25 -4.71 7.80
CA GLU A 30 -7.87 -6.00 8.40
C GLU A 30 -6.90 -6.75 7.49
N ARG A 31 -7.19 -6.73 6.18
CA ARG A 31 -6.39 -7.41 5.15
C ARG A 31 -5.30 -6.52 4.55
N GLU A 32 -5.33 -5.22 4.84
CA GLU A 32 -4.48 -4.17 4.29
C GLU A 32 -4.44 -4.16 2.75
N VAL A 33 -5.62 -4.24 2.11
CA VAL A 33 -5.76 -4.25 0.63
C VAL A 33 -6.76 -3.21 0.14
N ILE A 34 -6.52 -2.71 -1.07
CA ILE A 34 -7.49 -1.92 -1.82
C ILE A 34 -8.37 -2.89 -2.62
N THR A 35 -9.67 -2.87 -2.36
CA THR A 35 -10.61 -3.89 -2.89
C THR A 35 -11.25 -3.52 -4.22
N ASN A 36 -11.20 -2.24 -4.60
CA ASN A 36 -11.94 -1.70 -5.74
C ASN A 36 -11.06 -1.23 -6.92
N HIS A 37 -9.73 -1.35 -6.83
CA HIS A 37 -8.83 -0.85 -7.88
C HIS A 37 -7.50 -1.61 -7.93
N GLU A 38 -7.37 -2.57 -8.85
CA GLU A 38 -6.22 -3.49 -8.93
C GLU A 38 -4.87 -2.78 -9.07
N ALA A 39 -4.77 -1.80 -9.99
CA ALA A 39 -3.51 -1.08 -10.17
C ALA A 39 -3.11 -0.27 -8.93
N ALA A 40 -4.07 0.24 -8.15
CA ALA A 40 -3.79 0.94 -6.90
C ALA A 40 -3.38 -0.07 -5.81
N ASN A 41 -4.06 -1.23 -5.76
CA ASN A 41 -3.71 -2.32 -4.85
C ASN A 41 -2.28 -2.83 -5.11
N SER A 42 -1.80 -2.83 -6.35
CA SER A 42 -0.41 -3.20 -6.67
C SER A 42 0.62 -2.26 -6.03
N LEU A 43 0.24 -1.02 -5.68
CA LEU A 43 1.11 0.00 -5.09
C LEU A 43 1.20 -0.07 -3.57
N VAL A 44 0.37 -0.87 -2.90
CA VAL A 44 0.47 -1.10 -1.44
C VAL A 44 1.66 -2.02 -1.09
N ARG A 45 2.23 -2.68 -2.10
CA ARG A 45 3.43 -3.52 -1.97
C ARG A 45 4.53 -2.98 -2.88
N ARG A 46 5.78 -3.15 -2.46
CA ARG A 46 6.92 -2.89 -3.33
C ARG A 46 7.10 -4.04 -4.31
N GLN A 47 7.42 -3.72 -5.56
CA GLN A 47 7.99 -4.69 -6.48
C GLN A 47 9.50 -4.77 -6.24
N TYR A 48 9.99 -5.98 -5.98
CA TYR A 48 11.42 -6.22 -5.87
C TYR A 48 12.07 -6.15 -7.25
N ARG A 49 13.22 -5.49 -7.32
CA ARG A 49 14.07 -5.51 -8.52
C ARG A 49 15.00 -6.73 -8.43
N GLU A 50 15.51 -7.22 -9.57
CA GLU A 50 16.50 -8.32 -9.66
C GLU A 50 17.90 -7.94 -9.12
N HIS A 51 17.97 -7.14 -8.06
CA HIS A 51 19.19 -6.75 -7.39
C HIS A 51 19.11 -7.07 -5.89
N TRP A 52 20.19 -6.83 -5.14
CA TRP A 52 20.54 -7.37 -3.81
C TRP A 52 19.51 -7.26 -2.67
N ALA A 53 18.29 -6.75 -2.90
CA ALA A 53 17.29 -6.47 -1.88
C ALA A 53 16.05 -7.38 -1.91
N VAL A 54 16.03 -8.48 -2.67
CA VAL A 54 14.95 -9.49 -2.62
C VAL A 54 15.13 -10.36 -1.37
N PRO A 55 14.20 -10.38 -0.40
CA PRO A 55 14.30 -11.26 0.75
C PRO A 55 14.16 -12.73 0.31
N ALA A 56 14.74 -13.64 1.09
CA ALA A 56 14.59 -15.06 0.83
C ALA A 56 13.13 -15.47 1.10
N GLY A 57 12.47 -16.07 0.11
CA GLY A 57 11.14 -16.66 0.26
C GLY A 57 9.94 -15.70 0.08
N VAL A 58 10.13 -14.58 -0.61
CA VAL A 58 9.03 -13.67 -1.04
C VAL A 58 8.57 -13.97 -2.45
#